data_AF-A0A5S5BV67-F1
#
_entry.id   AF-A0A5S5BV67-F1
#
_cell.length_a   1.000
_cell.length_b   1.000
_cell.length_c   1.000
_cell.angle_alpha   90.00
_cell.angle_beta   90.00
_cell.angle_gamma   90.00
#
_symmetry.space_group_name_H-M   'P 1'
#
loop_
_entity.id
_entity.type
_entity.pdbx_description
1 polymer ?
#
loop_
_entity_poly.entity_id
_entity_poly.type
_entity_poly.pdbx_seq_one_letter_code
_entity_poly.pdbx_strand_id
1 'polypeptide(L)'
;MVFVSVIASAQDSVNIKRIIYFQNDLNKKFISEETSPLLEKDLSTFESLDFFEINTAMCIKAKFVRTPYETPFIMKTSTESESVYVKFGEAHFQINKTPYILNIYQNQELKTQPEFEDYLFLPFTDLSNGITTYFGGRYIDLKIPEGNSILIDFNTAYNPNCAYNERYSCPLPPKENHLDLEILAGVKINEKHPVDN
;
A
#
# COMPACT_ATOMS: atom_id res chain seq x y z
N MET A 1 -25.16 10.85 32.11
CA MET A 1 -23.68 10.96 32.14
C MET A 1 -23.18 10.54 30.77
N VAL A 2 -22.96 11.51 29.88
CA VAL A 2 -22.54 11.28 28.49
C VAL A 2 -21.01 11.23 28.48
N PHE A 3 -20.42 10.03 28.53
CA PHE A 3 -19.02 9.83 28.20
C PHE A 3 -18.93 9.59 26.69
N VAL A 4 -18.92 10.65 25.89
CA VAL A 4 -18.73 10.56 24.44
C VAL A 4 -17.60 11.48 24.01
N SER A 5 -16.59 10.87 23.39
CA SER A 5 -15.69 11.45 22.39
C SER A 5 -14.59 12.43 22.83
N VAL A 6 -13.63 11.97 23.64
CA VAL A 6 -12.27 12.57 23.65
C VAL A 6 -11.24 11.66 22.97
N ILE A 7 -11.42 10.34 23.05
CA ILE A 7 -10.46 9.34 22.53
C ILE A 7 -10.44 9.31 20.98
N ALA A 8 -11.60 9.48 20.33
CA ALA A 8 -11.70 9.46 18.86
C ALA A 8 -10.88 10.59 18.21
N SER A 9 -10.99 11.81 18.75
CA SER A 9 -10.27 12.99 18.22
C SER A 9 -8.75 12.89 18.36
N ALA A 10 -8.24 12.32 19.46
CA ALA A 10 -6.81 12.14 19.67
C ALA A 10 -6.21 11.09 18.71
N GLN A 11 -6.92 9.95 18.51
CA GLN A 11 -6.48 8.92 17.57
C GLN A 11 -6.51 9.42 16.12
N ASP A 12 -7.53 10.20 15.75
CA ASP A 12 -7.60 10.85 14.44
C ASP A 12 -6.44 11.81 14.23
N SER A 13 -6.08 12.62 15.24
CA SER A 13 -4.93 13.53 15.15
C SER A 13 -3.61 12.79 14.93
N VAL A 14 -3.40 11.65 15.60
CA VAL A 14 -2.20 10.81 15.42
C VAL A 14 -2.18 10.19 14.01
N ASN A 15 -3.32 9.65 13.56
CA ASN A 15 -3.44 9.06 12.22
C ASN A 15 -3.16 10.10 11.13
N ILE A 16 -3.79 11.28 11.22
CA ILE A 16 -3.59 12.38 10.26
C ILE A 16 -2.12 12.78 10.18
N LYS A 17 -1.43 12.93 11.32
CA LYS A 17 0.01 13.27 11.32
C LYS A 17 0.85 12.20 10.63
N ARG A 18 0.57 10.92 10.87
CA ARG A 18 1.27 9.79 10.22
C ARG A 18 1.03 9.79 8.71
N ILE A 19 -0.20 10.06 8.28
CA ILE A 19 -0.58 10.11 6.86
C ILE A 19 0.11 11.29 6.16
N ILE A 20 0.08 12.49 6.75
CA ILE A 20 0.79 13.67 6.22
C ILE A 20 2.30 13.40 6.14
N TYR A 21 2.88 12.77 7.15
CA TYR A 21 4.28 12.38 7.12
C TYR A 21 4.58 11.46 5.94
N PHE A 22 3.76 10.42 5.74
CA PHE A 22 3.90 9.49 4.61
C PHE A 22 3.80 10.21 3.26
N GLN A 23 2.79 11.07 3.06
CA GLN A 23 2.61 11.83 1.82
C GLN A 23 3.83 12.69 1.51
N ASN A 24 4.36 13.38 2.52
CA ASN A 24 5.56 14.21 2.38
C ASN A 24 6.82 13.38 2.09
N ASP A 25 7.00 12.25 2.76
CA ASP A 25 8.13 11.34 2.53
C ASP A 25 8.10 10.76 1.12
N LEU A 26 6.93 10.34 0.65
CA LEU A 26 6.74 9.80 -0.69
C LEU A 26 7.02 10.87 -1.76
N ASN A 27 6.48 12.09 -1.61
CA ASN A 27 6.77 13.19 -2.53
C ASN A 27 8.27 13.53 -2.59
N LYS A 28 8.98 13.50 -1.45
CA LYS A 28 10.44 13.71 -1.44
C LYS A 28 11.19 12.66 -2.27
N LYS A 29 10.78 11.39 -2.23
CA LYS A 29 11.36 10.33 -3.06
C LYS A 29 11.11 10.59 -4.55
N PHE A 30 9.92 11.08 -4.90
CA PHE A 30 9.56 11.32 -6.30
C PHE A 30 10.23 12.57 -6.91
N ILE A 31 10.58 13.57 -6.11
CA ILE A 31 11.28 14.79 -6.58
C ILE A 31 12.81 14.60 -6.65
N SER A 32 13.34 13.58 -5.99
CA SER A 32 14.78 13.32 -5.91
C SER A 32 15.32 12.68 -7.19
N GLU A 33 16.28 13.30 -7.86
CA GLU A 33 16.95 12.74 -9.05
C GLU A 33 17.61 11.38 -8.81
N GLU A 34 18.06 11.10 -7.57
CA GLU A 34 18.71 9.85 -7.21
C GLU A 34 17.73 8.68 -7.04
N THR A 35 16.51 8.96 -6.58
CA THR A 35 15.57 7.93 -6.09
C THR A 35 14.22 7.93 -6.80
N SER A 36 13.96 8.92 -7.66
CA SER A 36 12.67 9.04 -8.35
C SER A 36 12.45 7.88 -9.33
N PRO A 37 11.23 7.29 -9.33
CA PRO A 37 10.85 6.31 -10.34
C PRO A 37 10.46 6.98 -11.67
N LEU A 38 10.28 8.30 -11.70
CA LEU A 38 9.81 9.04 -12.88
C LEU A 38 10.86 9.04 -14.01
N LEU A 39 10.39 9.19 -15.25
CA LEU A 39 11.27 9.50 -16.38
C LEU A 39 11.78 10.94 -16.25
N GLU A 40 12.97 11.25 -16.78
CA GLU A 40 13.56 12.61 -16.71
C GLU A 40 12.60 13.69 -17.23
N LYS A 41 11.86 13.39 -18.31
CA LYS A 41 10.87 14.30 -18.90
C LYS A 41 9.78 14.67 -17.87
N ASP A 42 9.31 13.70 -17.10
CA ASP A 42 8.20 13.88 -16.16
C ASP A 42 8.70 14.51 -14.87
N LEU A 43 9.89 14.11 -14.40
CA LEU A 43 10.56 14.67 -13.24
C LEU A 43 10.76 16.19 -13.36
N SER A 44 11.09 16.69 -14.56
CA SER A 44 11.34 18.11 -14.80
C SER A 44 10.13 19.03 -14.54
N THR A 45 8.92 18.46 -14.58
CA THR A 45 7.65 19.17 -14.39
C THR A 45 6.85 18.67 -13.18
N PHE A 46 7.38 17.69 -12.46
CA PHE A 46 6.70 17.04 -11.35
C PHE A 46 6.68 17.94 -10.10
N GLU A 47 5.49 18.24 -9.61
CA GLU A 47 5.31 19.02 -8.37
C GLU A 47 5.04 18.11 -7.17
N SER A 48 4.10 17.18 -7.33
CA SER A 48 3.71 16.22 -6.29
C SER A 48 2.85 15.09 -6.86
N LEU A 49 2.75 14.01 -6.11
CA LEU A 49 1.71 13.00 -6.28
C LEU A 49 0.35 13.56 -5.88
N ASP A 50 -0.68 13.06 -6.55
CA ASP A 50 -2.06 13.30 -6.19
C ASP A 50 -2.55 12.26 -5.19
N PHE A 51 -3.22 12.73 -4.13
CA PHE A 51 -3.82 11.88 -3.10
C PHE A 51 -5.33 12.13 -3.00
N PHE A 52 -6.07 11.12 -2.54
CA PHE A 52 -7.42 11.34 -2.03
C PHE A 52 -7.40 12.17 -0.74
N GLU A 53 -8.55 12.76 -0.39
CA GLU A 53 -8.72 13.38 0.92
C GLU A 53 -8.45 12.37 2.04
N ILE A 54 -7.80 12.82 3.11
CA ILE A 54 -7.45 11.96 4.24
C ILE A 54 -8.74 11.44 4.88
N ASN A 55 -8.86 10.12 4.92
CA ASN A 55 -10.00 9.44 5.51
C ASN A 55 -9.55 8.54 6.66
N THR A 56 -9.69 9.00 7.90
CA THR A 56 -9.27 8.22 9.09
C THR A 56 -10.13 6.98 9.31
N ALA A 57 -11.33 6.89 8.73
CA ALA A 57 -12.12 5.66 8.75
C ALA A 57 -11.48 4.54 7.89
N MET A 58 -10.54 4.87 7.00
CA MET A 58 -9.73 3.90 6.24
C MET A 58 -8.43 3.50 6.95
N CYS A 59 -8.24 3.94 8.20
CA CYS A 59 -7.20 3.42 9.10
C CYS A 59 -7.75 2.21 9.87
N ILE A 60 -7.66 1.03 9.28
CA ILE A 60 -8.35 -0.17 9.76
C ILE A 60 -7.43 -0.99 10.66
N LYS A 61 -7.82 -1.15 11.93
CA LYS A 61 -7.19 -2.13 12.81
C LYS A 61 -7.74 -3.52 12.52
N ALA A 62 -6.99 -4.32 11.77
CA ALA A 62 -7.35 -5.67 11.39
C ALA A 62 -6.87 -6.69 12.44
N LYS A 63 -7.60 -7.81 12.56
CA LYS A 63 -7.09 -9.00 13.24
C LYS A 63 -6.04 -9.65 12.34
N PHE A 64 -4.85 -9.85 12.88
CA PHE A 64 -3.74 -10.50 12.19
C PHE A 64 -3.71 -11.99 12.51
N VAL A 65 -3.65 -12.83 11.47
CA VAL A 65 -3.54 -14.28 11.58
C VAL A 65 -2.27 -14.73 10.86
N ARG A 66 -1.29 -15.26 11.60
CA ARG A 66 -0.02 -15.76 11.02
C ARG A 66 -0.26 -17.09 10.30
N THR A 67 0.39 -17.26 9.15
CA THR A 67 0.38 -18.50 8.35
C THR A 67 1.79 -19.10 8.26
N PRO A 68 2.28 -19.79 9.32
CA PRO A 68 3.70 -20.17 9.43
C PRO A 68 4.14 -21.31 8.50
N TYR A 69 3.21 -22.05 7.89
CA TYR A 69 3.49 -23.25 7.09
C TYR A 69 3.22 -23.05 5.59
N GLU A 70 3.14 -21.80 5.13
CA GLU A 70 2.92 -21.48 3.72
C GLU A 70 4.17 -21.80 2.89
N THR A 71 3.95 -22.36 1.69
CA THR A 71 5.04 -22.68 0.77
C THR A 71 5.48 -21.41 0.03
N PRO A 72 6.79 -21.15 -0.14
CA PRO A 72 7.26 -20.07 -1.01
C PRO A 72 6.75 -20.21 -2.44
N PHE A 73 6.46 -19.09 -3.07
CA PHE A 73 6.02 -19.03 -4.46
C PHE A 73 6.64 -17.83 -5.17
N ILE A 74 6.71 -17.89 -6.49
CA ILE A 74 7.12 -16.77 -7.32
C ILE A 74 5.91 -15.86 -7.52
N MET A 75 5.98 -14.64 -6.99
CA MET A 75 4.96 -13.64 -7.29
C MET A 75 5.21 -13.12 -8.69
N LYS A 76 4.21 -13.25 -9.57
CA LYS A 76 4.30 -12.74 -10.95
C LYS A 76 4.60 -11.25 -10.91
N THR A 77 5.44 -10.77 -11.81
CA THR A 77 5.75 -9.34 -11.93
C THR A 77 5.28 -8.79 -13.28
N SER A 78 5.38 -7.48 -13.48
CA SER A 78 5.11 -6.81 -14.76
C SER A 78 6.12 -7.16 -15.86
N THR A 79 7.28 -7.73 -15.51
CA THR A 79 8.30 -8.20 -16.45
C THR A 79 8.64 -9.68 -16.19
N GLU A 80 9.76 -10.19 -16.72
CA GLU A 80 10.21 -11.57 -16.49
C GLU A 80 10.93 -11.77 -15.13
N SER A 81 11.09 -10.73 -14.30
CA SER A 81 11.79 -10.90 -13.03
C SER A 81 10.99 -11.78 -12.06
N GLU A 82 11.67 -12.73 -11.43
CA GLU A 82 11.07 -13.60 -10.43
C GLU A 82 11.52 -13.16 -9.02
N SER A 83 10.56 -12.90 -8.14
CA SER A 83 10.84 -12.67 -6.72
C SER A 83 10.07 -13.68 -5.88
N VAL A 84 10.76 -14.30 -4.94
CA VAL A 84 10.19 -15.35 -4.08
C VAL A 84 9.51 -14.70 -2.88
N TYR A 85 8.23 -14.99 -2.71
CA TYR A 85 7.42 -14.54 -1.58
C TYR A 85 6.87 -15.73 -0.80
N VAL A 86 6.56 -15.49 0.46
CA VAL A 86 5.74 -16.38 1.30
C VAL A 86 4.54 -15.59 1.78
N LYS A 87 3.35 -16.20 1.79
CA LYS A 87 2.21 -15.64 2.51
C LYS A 87 2.52 -15.64 4.01
N PHE A 88 2.80 -14.47 4.55
CA PHE A 88 3.17 -14.28 5.95
C PHE A 88 1.94 -14.28 6.86
N GLY A 89 0.82 -13.75 6.40
CA GLY A 89 -0.39 -13.84 7.21
C GLY A 89 -1.59 -13.26 6.50
N GLU A 90 -2.66 -13.11 7.26
CA GLU A 90 -3.92 -12.56 6.80
C GLU A 90 -4.32 -11.41 7.71
N ALA A 91 -4.75 -10.30 7.10
CA ALA A 91 -5.46 -9.23 7.77
C ALA A 91 -6.97 -9.44 7.60
N HIS A 92 -7.65 -9.72 8.70
CA HIS A 92 -9.10 -9.90 8.76
C HIS A 92 -9.75 -8.64 9.31
N PHE A 93 -10.63 -8.01 8.53
CA PHE A 93 -11.27 -6.76 8.93
C PHE A 93 -12.67 -6.61 8.32
N GLN A 94 -13.34 -5.51 8.66
CA GLN A 94 -14.63 -5.16 8.10
C GLN A 94 -14.64 -3.70 7.67
N ILE A 95 -15.27 -3.42 6.53
CA ILE A 95 -15.63 -2.07 6.10
C ILE A 95 -17.14 -2.07 5.90
N ASN A 96 -17.85 -1.13 6.53
CA ASN A 96 -19.31 -1.04 6.47
C ASN A 96 -20.03 -2.37 6.84
N LYS A 97 -19.46 -3.13 7.79
CA LYS A 97 -19.91 -4.48 8.23
C LYS A 97 -19.69 -5.60 7.22
N THR A 98 -19.19 -5.32 6.03
CA THR A 98 -18.77 -6.35 5.05
C THR A 98 -17.38 -6.87 5.46
N PRO A 99 -17.21 -8.20 5.63
CA PRO A 99 -15.92 -8.78 5.96
C PRO A 99 -15.00 -8.84 4.74
N TYR A 100 -13.72 -8.54 4.96
CA TYR A 100 -12.65 -8.65 3.98
C TYR A 100 -11.44 -9.34 4.60
N ILE A 101 -10.70 -10.03 3.75
CA ILE A 101 -9.43 -10.67 4.09
C ILE A 101 -8.42 -10.22 3.05
N LEU A 102 -7.25 -9.77 3.50
CA LEU A 102 -6.11 -9.51 2.64
C LEU A 102 -4.92 -10.36 3.09
N ASN A 103 -4.28 -11.04 2.16
CA ASN A 103 -3.03 -11.75 2.41
C ASN A 103 -1.88 -10.76 2.48
N ILE A 104 -0.98 -10.95 3.43
CA ILE A 104 0.24 -10.18 3.62
C ILE A 104 1.42 -11.09 3.28
N TYR A 105 2.37 -10.59 2.52
CA TYR A 105 3.49 -11.38 2.00
C TYR A 105 4.82 -10.91 2.57
N GLN A 106 5.80 -11.80 2.60
CA GLN A 106 7.19 -11.47 2.94
C GLN A 106 8.10 -11.90 1.79
N ASN A 107 8.86 -10.95 1.25
CA ASN A 107 9.88 -11.23 0.24
C ASN A 107 11.05 -11.99 0.91
N GLN A 108 11.45 -13.12 0.33
CA GLN A 108 12.43 -14.03 0.93
C GLN A 108 13.88 -13.55 0.77
N GLU A 109 14.14 -12.64 -0.17
CA GLU A 109 15.45 -12.00 -0.34
C GLU A 109 15.57 -10.77 0.56
N LEU A 110 14.57 -9.87 0.54
CA LEU A 110 14.58 -8.65 1.35
C LEU A 110 14.69 -8.95 2.84
N LYS A 111 14.02 -9.99 3.36
CA LYS A 111 14.09 -10.34 4.78
C LYS A 111 15.52 -10.68 5.28
N THR A 112 16.45 -10.96 4.36
CA THR A 112 17.86 -11.25 4.72
C THR A 112 18.68 -9.98 4.92
N GLN A 113 18.17 -8.83 4.48
CA GLN A 113 18.77 -7.51 4.67
C GLN A 113 18.34 -6.96 6.03
N PRO A 114 19.27 -6.54 6.91
CA PRO A 114 18.94 -6.07 8.26
C PRO A 114 17.89 -4.95 8.30
N GLU A 115 17.89 -4.05 7.32
CA GLU A 115 16.92 -2.96 7.23
C GLU A 115 15.49 -3.40 6.88
N PHE A 116 15.31 -4.61 6.33
CA PHE A 116 14.03 -5.16 5.85
C PHE A 116 13.65 -6.49 6.53
N GLU A 117 14.31 -6.87 7.62
CA GLU A 117 14.02 -8.11 8.36
C GLU A 117 12.55 -8.20 8.79
N ASP A 118 11.98 -7.06 9.20
CA ASP A 118 10.58 -6.95 9.63
C ASP A 118 9.62 -6.51 8.51
N TYR A 119 10.10 -6.33 7.29
CA TYR A 119 9.31 -5.80 6.19
C TYR A 119 8.27 -6.81 5.71
N LEU A 120 7.03 -6.32 5.57
CA LEU A 120 5.90 -7.05 5.01
C LEU A 120 5.29 -6.25 3.87
N PHE A 121 4.79 -6.96 2.88
CA PHE A 121 4.27 -6.42 1.64
C PHE A 121 2.80 -6.77 1.48
N LEU A 122 1.95 -5.74 1.30
CA LEU A 122 0.53 -5.91 1.03
C LEU A 122 0.16 -5.30 -0.33
N PRO A 123 0.20 -6.09 -1.41
CA PRO A 123 -0.35 -5.69 -2.70
C PRO A 123 -1.85 -5.95 -2.74
N PHE A 124 -2.64 -5.05 -3.32
CA PHE A 124 -4.08 -5.25 -3.48
C PHE A 124 -4.62 -4.58 -4.74
N THR A 125 -5.80 -5.04 -5.14
CA THR A 125 -6.65 -4.36 -6.13
C THR A 125 -8.03 -4.11 -5.51
N ASP A 126 -8.75 -3.15 -6.07
CA ASP A 126 -10.06 -2.71 -5.64
C ASP A 126 -10.85 -2.12 -6.82
N LEU A 127 -12.13 -1.77 -6.63
CA LEU A 127 -12.98 -1.31 -7.73
C LEU A 127 -12.57 0.05 -8.32
N SER A 128 -11.69 0.81 -7.65
CA SER A 128 -11.20 2.09 -8.15
C SER A 128 -10.08 1.97 -9.20
N ASN A 129 -9.48 0.78 -9.35
CA ASN A 129 -8.38 0.54 -10.28
C ASN A 129 -8.84 0.72 -11.74
N GLY A 130 -8.06 1.47 -12.52
CA GLY A 130 -8.39 1.81 -13.92
C GLY A 130 -9.42 2.93 -14.06
N ILE A 131 -9.95 3.46 -12.96
CA ILE A 131 -10.90 4.59 -12.96
C ILE A 131 -10.26 5.82 -12.30
N THR A 132 -9.85 5.68 -11.03
CA THR A 132 -9.24 6.77 -10.25
C THR A 132 -7.88 6.40 -9.67
N THR A 133 -7.53 5.10 -9.68
CA THR A 133 -6.24 4.59 -9.21
C THR A 133 -5.60 3.70 -10.28
N TYR A 134 -4.29 3.46 -10.18
CA TYR A 134 -3.54 2.72 -11.19
C TYR A 134 -4.15 1.34 -11.47
N PHE A 135 -4.25 0.94 -12.74
CA PHE A 135 -4.95 -0.29 -13.13
C PHE A 135 -4.29 -1.55 -12.56
N GLY A 136 -2.96 -1.56 -12.41
CA GLY A 136 -2.18 -2.72 -11.94
C GLY A 136 -2.28 -2.99 -10.43
N GLY A 137 -3.02 -2.16 -9.69
CA GLY A 137 -3.16 -2.26 -8.24
C GLY A 137 -2.21 -1.35 -7.46
N ARG A 138 -2.31 -1.43 -6.13
CA ARG A 138 -1.58 -0.56 -5.20
C ARG A 138 -0.98 -1.35 -4.07
N TYR A 139 0.04 -0.77 -3.44
CA TYR A 139 0.79 -1.42 -2.38
C TYR A 139 0.67 -0.68 -1.05
N ILE A 140 0.75 -1.43 0.04
CA ILE A 140 0.96 -0.91 1.39
C ILE A 140 2.18 -1.64 1.96
N ASP A 141 3.15 -0.86 2.43
CA ASP A 141 4.30 -1.36 3.17
C ASP A 141 3.92 -1.54 4.64
N LEU A 142 4.22 -2.71 5.19
CA LEU A 142 3.88 -3.11 6.55
C LEU A 142 5.12 -3.59 7.29
N LYS A 143 4.97 -3.76 8.60
CA LYS A 143 5.97 -4.38 9.47
C LYS A 143 5.35 -5.54 10.23
N ILE A 144 6.17 -6.53 10.62
CA ILE A 144 5.73 -7.64 11.48
C ILE A 144 5.12 -7.06 12.77
N PRO A 145 3.84 -7.35 13.08
CA PRO A 145 3.22 -6.83 14.29
C PRO A 145 3.69 -7.62 15.52
N GLU A 146 3.80 -6.95 16.67
CA GLU A 146 4.14 -7.58 17.96
C GLU A 146 2.99 -8.44 18.54
N GLY A 147 1.82 -8.48 17.90
CA GLY A 147 0.64 -9.16 18.40
C GLY A 147 -0.33 -9.64 17.31
N ASN A 148 -1.58 -9.88 17.71
CA ASN A 148 -2.64 -10.40 16.83
C ASN A 148 -3.45 -9.30 16.11
N SER A 149 -2.90 -8.09 16.01
CA SER A 149 -3.53 -6.99 15.29
C SER A 149 -2.52 -6.27 14.42
N ILE A 150 -2.94 -5.86 13.23
CA ILE A 150 -2.13 -5.08 12.29
C ILE A 150 -2.96 -3.88 11.81
N LEU A 151 -2.31 -2.73 11.63
CA LEU A 151 -2.94 -1.55 11.05
C LEU A 151 -2.82 -1.63 9.53
N ILE A 152 -3.96 -1.70 8.85
CA ILE A 152 -4.05 -1.51 7.40
C ILE A 152 -4.53 -0.08 7.18
N ASP A 153 -3.61 0.80 6.80
CA ASP A 153 -3.96 2.18 6.44
C ASP A 153 -3.97 2.36 4.93
N PHE A 154 -5.16 2.41 4.34
CA PHE A 154 -5.28 2.65 2.90
C PHE A 154 -4.87 4.07 2.49
N ASN A 155 -4.77 5.03 3.43
CA ASN A 155 -4.21 6.35 3.12
C ASN A 155 -2.71 6.32 2.81
N THR A 156 -2.03 5.22 3.15
CA THR A 156 -0.63 4.98 2.77
C THR A 156 -0.50 4.05 1.56
N ALA A 157 -1.60 3.75 0.87
CA ALA A 157 -1.54 3.00 -0.37
C ALA A 157 -0.88 3.83 -1.47
N TYR A 158 0.08 3.26 -2.19
CA TYR A 158 0.81 3.93 -3.26
C TYR A 158 0.83 3.10 -4.55
N ASN A 159 1.03 3.79 -5.69
CA ASN A 159 1.19 3.12 -6.97
C ASN A 159 2.61 2.54 -7.10
N PRO A 160 2.75 1.34 -7.68
CA PRO A 160 4.06 0.74 -7.90
C PRO A 160 4.92 1.56 -8.88
N ASN A 161 6.25 1.45 -8.81
CA ASN A 161 7.15 2.27 -9.64
C ASN A 161 6.93 2.09 -11.16
N CYS A 162 6.58 0.87 -11.59
CA CYS A 162 6.24 0.55 -12.99
C CYS A 162 5.04 1.31 -13.52
N ALA A 163 4.19 1.86 -12.64
CA ALA A 163 3.11 2.73 -13.03
C ALA A 163 3.65 4.02 -13.70
N TYR A 164 4.85 4.46 -13.31
CA TYR A 164 5.47 5.69 -13.83
C TYR A 164 6.60 5.43 -14.83
N ASN A 165 7.13 4.21 -14.88
CA ASN A 165 8.28 3.86 -15.69
C ASN A 165 8.36 2.34 -15.89
N GLU A 166 8.05 1.88 -17.09
CA GLU A 166 7.98 0.46 -17.47
C GLU A 166 9.27 -0.32 -17.24
N ARG A 167 10.42 0.35 -17.06
CA ARG A 167 11.69 -0.32 -16.73
C ARG A 167 11.64 -1.09 -15.41
N TYR A 168 10.74 -0.69 -14.51
CA TYR A 168 10.62 -1.36 -13.21
C TYR A 168 9.79 -2.62 -13.34
N SER A 169 10.24 -3.66 -12.66
CA SER A 169 9.47 -4.88 -12.49
C SER A 169 8.76 -4.86 -11.15
N CYS A 170 7.42 -4.85 -11.17
CA CYS A 170 6.64 -4.79 -9.94
C CYS A 170 5.78 -6.03 -9.74
N PRO A 171 5.63 -6.54 -8.51
CA PRO A 171 4.78 -7.68 -8.22
C PRO A 171 3.29 -7.42 -8.50
N LEU A 172 2.66 -8.28 -9.28
CA LEU A 172 1.23 -8.20 -9.54
C LEU A 172 0.45 -8.68 -8.31
N PRO A 173 -0.52 -7.91 -7.79
CA PRO A 173 -1.36 -8.36 -6.70
C PRO A 173 -2.05 -9.68 -7.02
N PRO A 174 -1.96 -10.70 -6.14
CA PRO A 174 -2.70 -11.94 -6.31
C PRO A 174 -4.21 -11.70 -6.32
N LYS A 175 -4.96 -12.55 -7.03
CA LYS A 175 -6.41 -12.41 -7.21
C LYS A 175 -7.17 -12.43 -5.88
N GLU A 176 -6.64 -13.16 -4.90
CA GLU A 176 -7.17 -13.26 -3.55
C GLU A 176 -7.10 -11.93 -2.78
N ASN A 177 -6.25 -11.00 -3.21
CA ASN A 177 -6.14 -9.65 -2.66
C ASN A 177 -6.93 -8.63 -3.49
N HIS A 178 -8.08 -9.03 -4.01
CA HIS A 178 -9.05 -8.13 -4.64
C HIS A 178 -10.16 -7.75 -3.65
N LEU A 179 -10.40 -6.45 -3.49
CA LEU A 179 -11.50 -5.91 -2.69
C LEU A 179 -12.65 -5.51 -3.61
N ASP A 180 -13.82 -6.11 -3.42
CA ASP A 180 -15.07 -5.71 -4.09
C ASP A 180 -15.66 -4.46 -3.41
N LEU A 181 -14.88 -3.37 -3.43
CA LEU A 181 -15.18 -2.05 -2.86
C LEU A 181 -14.23 -1.02 -3.49
N GLU A 182 -14.68 0.21 -3.70
CA GLU A 182 -13.78 1.32 -4.05
C GLU A 182 -13.03 1.82 -2.82
N ILE A 183 -11.70 1.79 -2.87
CA ILE A 183 -10.84 2.32 -1.81
C ILE A 183 -10.34 3.71 -2.21
N LEU A 184 -11.16 4.73 -1.89
CA LEU A 184 -10.88 6.15 -2.16
C LEU A 184 -9.98 6.78 -1.07
N ALA A 185 -8.82 6.17 -0.84
CA ALA A 185 -7.79 6.63 0.07
C ALA A 185 -6.40 6.31 -0.51
N GLY A 186 -5.39 7.13 -0.18
CA GLY A 186 -4.02 6.96 -0.67
C GLY A 186 -3.74 7.71 -1.97
N VAL A 187 -2.75 7.25 -2.73
CA VAL A 187 -2.37 7.82 -4.03
C VAL A 187 -3.47 7.54 -5.06
N LYS A 188 -3.79 8.53 -5.89
CA LYS A 188 -4.66 8.42 -7.07
C LYS A 188 -3.87 8.65 -8.36
N ILE A 189 -4.46 8.36 -9.51
CA ILE A 189 -3.85 8.71 -10.81
C ILE A 189 -3.77 10.23 -10.93
N ASN A 190 -2.62 10.74 -11.40
CA ASN A 190 -2.42 12.15 -11.70
C ASN A 190 -2.88 12.45 -13.12
N GLU A 191 -3.78 13.41 -13.30
CA GLU A 191 -4.27 13.81 -14.63
C GLU A 191 -3.20 14.54 -15.47
N LYS A 192 -2.23 15.20 -14.82
CA LYS A 192 -1.14 15.93 -15.48
C LYS A 192 0.03 15.03 -15.87
N HIS A 193 0.23 13.95 -15.13
CA HIS A 193 1.23 12.92 -15.41
C HIS A 193 0.53 11.56 -15.44
N PRO A 194 -0.16 11.26 -16.56
CA PRO A 194 -0.90 10.02 -16.68
C PRO A 194 0.06 8.85 -16.49
N VAL A 195 -0.35 7.97 -15.60
CA VAL A 195 0.28 6.69 -15.33
C VAL A 195 -0.03 5.81 -16.54
N ASP A 196 0.99 5.32 -17.25
CA ASP A 196 0.81 4.63 -18.54
C ASP A 196 -0.12 3.42 -18.36
N ASN A 197 -1.14 3.30 -19.23
CA ASN A 197 -2.19 2.26 -19.22
C ASN A 197 -1.88 1.14 -20.20
#